data_AF-X1NSZ8-F1
#
_entry.id   AF-X1NSZ8-F1
#
_cell.length_a   1.000
_cell.length_b   1.000
_cell.length_c   1.000
_cell.angle_alpha   90.00
_cell.angle_beta   90.00
_cell.angle_gamma   90.00
#
_symmetry.space_group_name_H-M   'P 1'
#
loop_
_entity.id
_entity.type
_entity.pdbx_description
1 polymer ?
#
loop_
_entity_poly.entity_id
_entity_poly.type
_entity_poly.pdbx_seq_one_letter_code
_entity_poly.pdbx_strand_id
1 'polypeptide(L)' 'MKKKRLSRVKTVDDLARVEKNEKDYEGDIIPIEPELAKAIIKKLEERR' A
#
# COMPACT_ATOMS: atom_id res chain seq x y z
N MET A 1 5.71 -11.43 19.88
CA MET A 1 6.24 -11.31 18.50
C MET A 1 6.43 -9.83 18.19
N LYS A 2 7.60 -9.39 17.70
CA LYS A 2 7.78 -7.98 17.29
C LYS A 2 6.93 -7.75 16.03
N LYS A 3 5.88 -6.93 16.10
CA LYS A 3 5.14 -6.51 14.90
C LYS A 3 6.15 -5.85 13.94
N LYS A 4 6.33 -6.43 12.75
CA LYS A 4 7.17 -5.81 11.71
C LYS A 4 6.44 -4.55 11.26
N ARG A 5 6.99 -3.38 11.59
CA ARG A 5 6.40 -2.11 11.13
C ARG A 5 6.46 -2.07 9.61
N LEU A 6 5.32 -1.84 8.98
CA LEU A 6 5.25 -1.70 7.54
C LEU A 6 6.06 -0.45 7.11
N SER A 7 6.97 -0.66 6.17
CA SER A 7 7.71 0.43 5.56
C SER A 7 6.80 1.21 4.64
N ARG A 8 7.10 2.49 4.41
CA ARG A 8 6.30 3.33 3.53
C ARG A 8 6.30 2.76 2.10
N VAL A 9 5.10 2.56 1.57
CA VAL A 9 4.82 2.01 0.24
C VAL A 9 5.06 3.11 -0.79
N LYS A 10 6.01 2.89 -1.72
CA LYS A 10 6.38 3.88 -2.74
C LYS A 10 5.98 3.45 -4.14
N THR A 11 5.82 2.15 -4.35
CA THR A 11 5.54 1.55 -5.66
C THR A 11 4.33 0.62 -5.63
N VAL A 12 3.82 0.28 -6.81
CA VAL A 12 2.77 -0.74 -6.96
C VAL A 12 3.26 -2.14 -6.57
N ASP A 13 4.54 -2.43 -6.78
CA ASP A 13 5.17 -3.68 -6.31
C ASP A 13 5.17 -3.78 -4.78
N ASP A 14 5.37 -2.67 -4.08
CA ASP A 14 5.27 -2.63 -2.62
C ASP A 14 3.83 -2.96 -2.18
N LEU A 15 2.80 -2.43 -2.86
CA LEU A 15 1.41 -2.78 -2.59
C LEU A 15 1.15 -4.28 -2.78
N ALA A 16 1.65 -4.86 -3.88
CA ALA A 16 1.51 -6.30 -4.13
C ALA A 16 2.21 -7.17 -3.07
N ARG A 17 3.30 -6.68 -2.48
CA ARG A 17 3.96 -7.35 -1.35
C ARG A 17 3.14 -7.27 -0.07
N VAL A 18 2.52 -6.12 0.20
CA VAL A 18 1.63 -5.96 1.36
C VAL A 18 0.42 -6.86 1.24
N GLU A 19 -0.22 -6.89 0.07
CA GLU A 19 -1.37 -7.76 -0.22
C GLU A 19 -1.03 -9.24 0.00
N LYS A 20 0.13 -9.70 -0.49
CA LYS A 20 0.59 -11.09 -0.26
C LYS A 20 0.84 -11.43 1.21
N ASN A 21 1.14 -10.45 2.05
CA ASN A 21 1.43 -10.63 3.46
C ASN A 21 0.40 -9.89 4.34
N GLU A 22 -0.85 -9.77 3.88
CA GLU A 22 -1.88 -8.97 4.55
C GLU A 22 -2.05 -9.34 6.04
N LYS A 23 -1.97 -10.63 6.36
CA LYS A 23 -2.06 -11.15 7.74
C LYS A 23 -0.99 -10.61 8.68
N ASP A 24 0.17 -10.22 8.17
CA ASP A 24 1.25 -9.61 8.97
C ASP A 24 0.98 -8.14 9.30
N TYR A 25 0.07 -7.50 8.56
CA TYR A 25 -0.25 -6.07 8.63
C TYR A 25 -1.73 -5.82 8.96
N GLU A 26 -2.47 -6.86 9.37
CA GLU A 26 -3.89 -6.77 9.69
C GLU A 26 -4.13 -5.76 10.82
N GLY A 27 -4.96 -4.75 10.54
CA GLY A 27 -5.26 -3.65 11.46
C GLY A 27 -4.21 -2.53 11.52
N ASP A 28 -3.12 -2.62 10.75
CA ASP A 28 -2.12 -1.55 10.64
C ASP A 28 -2.48 -0.58 9.50
N ILE A 29 -2.21 0.72 9.71
CA ILE A 29 -2.36 1.74 8.66
C ILE A 29 -1.21 1.61 7.67
N ILE A 30 -1.54 1.37 6.40
CA ILE A 30 -0.56 1.30 5.31
C ILE A 30 -0.08 2.71 4.97
N PRO A 31 1.20 3.05 5.22
CA PRO A 31 1.71 4.38 4.88
C PRO A 31 2.08 4.40 3.40
N ILE A 32 1.26 5.04 2.56
CA ILE A 32 1.47 5.17 1.11
C ILE A 32 2.08 6.54 0.78
N GLU A 33 3.04 6.58 -0.15
CA GLU A 33 3.57 7.84 -0.69
C GLU A 33 2.46 8.64 -1.42
N PRO A 34 2.33 9.96 -1.17
CA PRO A 34 1.26 10.76 -1.75
C PRO A 34 1.21 10.72 -3.28
N GLU A 35 2.36 10.65 -3.95
CA GLU A 35 2.45 10.59 -5.41
C GLU A 35 1.86 9.28 -5.96
N LEU A 36 2.16 8.16 -5.31
CA LEU A 36 1.59 6.86 -5.67
C LEU A 36 0.09 6.85 -5.44
N ALA A 37 -0.38 7.38 -4.30
CA ALA A 37 -1.81 7.48 -4.02
C ALA A 37 -2.55 8.29 -5.09
N LYS A 38 -2.01 9.45 -5.49
CA LYS A 38 -2.56 10.27 -6.58
C LYS A 38 -2.60 9.52 -7.91
N ALA A 39 -1.52 8.81 -8.25
CA ALA A 39 -1.46 8.04 -9.49
C ALA A 39 -2.49 6.90 -9.53
N ILE A 40 -2.72 6.22 -8.40
CA ILE A 40 -3.74 5.17 -8.28
C ILE A 40 -5.13 5.77 -8.44
N ILE A 41 -5.45 6.84 -7.70
CA ILE A 41 -6.75 7.52 -7.77
C ILE A 41 -7.06 7.96 -9.20
N LYS A 42 -6.11 8.65 -9.84
CA LYS A 42 -6.27 9.12 -11.23
C LYS A 42 -6.59 7.96 -12.19
N LYS A 43 -5.87 6.84 -12.09
CA LYS A 43 -6.14 5.65 -12.92
C LYS A 43 -7.51 5.02 -12.67
N LEU A 44 -8.02 5.10 -11.44
CA LEU A 44 -9.36 4.62 -11.11
C LEU A 44 -10.45 5.54 -11.66
N GLU A 45 -10.21 6.85 -11.66
CA GLU A 45 -11.12 7.84 -12.26
C GLU A 45 -11.17 7.73 -13.79
N GLU A 46 -10.04 7.52 -14.47
CA GLU A 46 -9.98 7.34 -15.93
C GLU A 46 -10.69 6.05 -16.42
N ARG A 47 -10.99 5.12 -15.51
CA ARG A 47 -11.67 3.85 -15.81
C ARG A 47 -13.21 3.97 -15.76
N ARG A 48 -13.73 5.13 -15.39
CA ARG A 48 -15.15 5.39 -15.11
C ARG A 48 -15.78 6.25 -16.19
#